data_AF-A0A2M7SZW2-F1
#
_entry.id   AF-A0A2M7SZW2-F1
#
_cell.length_a   1.000
_cell.length_b   1.000
_cell.length_c   1.000
_cell.angle_alpha   90.00
_cell.angle_beta   90.00
_cell.angle_gamma   90.00
#
_symmetry.space_group_name_H-M   'P 1'
#
loop_
_entity.id
_entity.type
_entity.pdbx_description
1 polymer ?
#
loop_
_entity_poly.entity_id
_entity_poly.type
_entity_poly.pdbx_seq_one_letter_code
_entity_poly.pdbx_strand_id
1 'polypeptide(L)'
;MAALPRRPHMVTKRIVSKKSVNPQSARRVLSLLEHELGAAAFAGSAPEERQAIGVWIGEQLKSFEPEKEPLVAFRCQVSERFAHLLVALPDQPFLTDTVRMAIVRGGGNMVRMAHPVVQVQKDGDVLRLRTMEGAKRGAKTALIYVQLRKPDDEGAEIVRQVKTGLTASLQAVRDFPKMTHLLEEVMGEKANLSGSKDRENTAFLRWLLAGNFVFLGYRHYHYSGSGKETVVQATPRSGLGMFAGRVSKVKAATRVESLGDSLGEYLKENSWLVISKTPEKSTVHRPAALDYVAVLERDKKGNVTGEHRWAGLYTSQAMTAHVREIPLVRGKVSAALAAAPWSRHGHTYRALVNVLETYARDELLLTPAEQLLRFAGIMAQVQEDPHPRLLLRPSAREQTVSAFVLLPLSKNSTAVRAKVQKMLMDACHGYDCDFRADLNGDNELARLFFRIRTHHWPLSVSEKELEDQLIAMTTGWEEKLRTALEERFGLALGEDLWVRHKDMGDAAYRAHTTAQEAVEDIDRLATTMGGSRAFGVYGQAQGSCLHL
;
A
#
# COMPACT_ATOMS: atom_id res chain seq x y z
N MET A 1 1.41 53.44 37.11
CA MET A 1 1.05 53.45 35.67
C MET A 1 2.05 52.54 34.95
N ALA A 2 1.74 51.52 34.16
CA ALA A 2 0.53 50.88 33.66
C ALA A 2 0.89 49.38 33.46
N ALA A 3 0.17 48.44 34.09
CA ALA A 3 -0.82 47.55 33.48
C ALA A 3 -0.30 46.62 32.35
N LEU A 4 0.07 45.40 32.73
CA LEU A 4 0.27 44.23 31.86
C LEU A 4 -1.08 43.68 31.34
N PRO A 5 -1.19 43.25 30.07
CA PRO A 5 -2.44 42.71 29.54
C PRO A 5 -2.65 41.25 29.94
N ARG A 6 -3.92 40.97 30.25
CA ARG A 6 -4.50 39.74 30.78
C ARG A 6 -4.42 38.56 29.81
N ARG A 7 -4.07 37.37 30.31
CA ARG A 7 -4.28 36.08 29.63
C ARG A 7 -5.79 35.82 29.47
N PRO A 8 -6.26 35.32 28.31
CA PRO A 8 -7.67 34.98 28.15
C PRO A 8 -8.02 33.74 28.99
N HIS A 9 -9.08 33.89 29.78
CA HIS A 9 -9.67 32.84 30.61
C HIS A 9 -10.07 31.62 29.77
N MET A 10 -9.39 30.48 30.01
CA MET A 10 -9.95 29.17 29.71
C MET A 10 -11.19 28.98 30.57
N VAL A 11 -12.35 28.91 29.93
CA VAL A 11 -13.63 28.57 30.55
C VAL A 11 -13.61 27.09 30.91
N THR A 12 -12.98 26.75 32.04
CA THR A 12 -13.18 25.48 32.73
C THR A 12 -14.46 25.61 33.57
N LYS A 13 -15.60 25.21 33.01
CA LYS A 13 -16.77 24.72 33.78
C LYS A 13 -17.93 24.33 32.84
N ARG A 14 -18.10 23.02 32.64
CA ARG A 14 -19.42 22.40 32.75
C ARG A 14 -19.25 21.11 33.54
N ILE A 15 -19.61 21.20 34.82
CA ILE A 15 -19.84 20.05 35.68
C ILE A 15 -20.99 19.28 35.03
N VAL A 16 -20.66 18.15 34.41
CA VAL A 16 -21.67 17.18 33.96
C VAL A 16 -22.26 16.57 35.23
N SER A 17 -23.57 16.70 35.42
CA SER A 17 -24.26 16.09 36.55
C SER A 17 -23.99 14.58 36.56
N LYS A 18 -23.56 14.05 37.71
CA LYS A 18 -23.52 12.61 38.00
C LYS A 18 -24.94 12.03 37.95
N LYS A 19 -25.46 11.73 36.76
CA LYS A 19 -26.53 10.74 36.59
C LYS A 19 -25.86 9.45 36.16
N SER A 20 -25.60 8.60 37.15
CA SER A 20 -25.02 7.27 36.97
C SER A 20 -25.73 6.51 35.85
N VAL A 21 -24.95 5.85 35.00
CA VAL A 21 -25.48 4.88 34.04
C VAL A 21 -26.15 3.75 34.84
N ASN A 22 -27.37 3.35 34.43
CA ASN A 22 -28.00 2.16 35.01
C ASN A 22 -27.03 0.98 34.82
N PRO A 23 -26.57 0.32 35.90
CA PRO A 23 -25.63 -0.79 35.83
C PRO A 23 -26.07 -1.92 34.89
N GLN A 24 -27.39 -2.09 34.69
CA GLN A 24 -27.94 -3.09 33.77
C GLN A 24 -27.66 -2.78 32.29
N SER A 25 -27.66 -1.51 31.89
CA SER A 25 -27.32 -1.10 30.52
C SER A 25 -25.83 -1.31 30.25
N ALA A 26 -24.97 -0.93 31.19
CA ALA A 26 -23.52 -1.15 31.10
C ALA A 26 -23.18 -2.64 31.04
N ARG A 27 -23.83 -3.47 31.87
CA ARG A 27 -23.72 -4.94 31.83
C ARG A 27 -24.19 -5.53 30.51
N ARG A 28 -25.25 -4.99 29.89
CA ARG A 28 -25.74 -5.45 28.58
C ARG A 28 -24.77 -5.13 27.45
N VAL A 29 -24.22 -3.90 27.40
CA VAL A 29 -23.19 -3.54 26.40
C VAL A 29 -21.93 -4.38 26.60
N LEU A 30 -21.49 -4.56 27.85
CA LEU A 30 -20.39 -5.47 28.19
C LEU A 30 -20.68 -6.89 27.75
N SER A 31 -21.86 -7.44 28.04
CA SER A 31 -22.22 -8.80 27.63
C SER A 31 -22.29 -8.94 26.11
N LEU A 32 -22.70 -7.91 25.38
CA LEU A 32 -22.72 -7.86 23.91
C LEU A 32 -21.30 -7.81 23.35
N LEU A 33 -20.44 -6.97 23.94
CA LEU A 33 -19.02 -6.93 23.60
C LEU A 33 -18.37 -8.28 23.94
N GLU A 34 -18.61 -8.86 25.11
CA GLU A 34 -18.07 -10.16 25.53
C GLU A 34 -18.58 -11.32 24.66
N HIS A 35 -19.84 -11.26 24.20
CA HIS A 35 -20.44 -12.24 23.29
C HIS A 35 -19.86 -12.14 21.87
N GLU A 36 -19.83 -10.94 21.28
CA GLU A 36 -19.37 -10.70 19.91
C GLU A 36 -17.84 -10.73 19.78
N LEU A 37 -17.12 -10.44 20.85
CA LEU A 37 -15.65 -10.47 20.87
C LEU A 37 -15.06 -11.80 21.30
N GLY A 38 -15.89 -12.68 21.87
CA GLY A 38 -15.43 -13.77 22.72
C GLY A 38 -14.69 -13.29 23.97
N ALA A 39 -14.43 -14.21 24.90
CA ALA A 39 -13.64 -13.95 26.11
C ALA A 39 -12.24 -13.36 25.80
N ALA A 40 -11.77 -13.48 24.56
CA ALA A 40 -10.47 -13.01 24.07
C ALA A 40 -10.31 -11.48 24.05
N ALA A 41 -11.34 -10.66 23.74
CA ALA A 41 -11.10 -9.21 23.70
C ALA A 41 -10.89 -8.57 25.07
N PHE A 42 -11.37 -9.22 26.12
CA PHE A 42 -11.12 -8.83 27.50
C PHE A 42 -10.20 -9.80 28.23
N ALA A 43 -9.57 -10.74 27.50
CA ALA A 43 -8.65 -11.71 28.09
C ALA A 43 -7.48 -10.98 28.75
N GLY A 44 -7.20 -11.28 30.02
CA GLY A 44 -6.16 -10.59 30.79
C GLY A 44 -6.54 -9.21 31.34
N SER A 45 -7.74 -8.68 31.04
CA SER A 45 -8.30 -7.52 31.76
C SER A 45 -9.01 -7.98 33.03
N ALA A 46 -8.74 -7.31 34.15
CA ALA A 46 -9.37 -7.60 35.43
C ALA A 46 -10.89 -7.32 35.40
N PRO A 47 -11.72 -8.01 36.19
CA PRO A 47 -13.18 -7.77 36.22
C PRO A 47 -13.57 -6.30 36.44
N GLU A 48 -12.83 -5.59 37.29
CA GLU A 48 -13.02 -4.16 37.57
C GLU A 48 -12.73 -3.28 36.35
N GLU A 49 -11.68 -3.61 35.59
CA GLU A 49 -11.31 -2.93 34.35
C GLU A 49 -12.41 -3.11 33.29
N ARG A 50 -12.94 -4.33 33.16
CA ARG A 50 -14.07 -4.62 32.25
C ARG A 50 -15.29 -3.79 32.63
N GLN A 51 -15.63 -3.75 33.91
CA GLN A 51 -16.74 -2.93 34.41
C GLN A 51 -16.54 -1.44 34.09
N ALA A 52 -15.33 -0.91 34.31
CA ALA A 52 -14.99 0.48 34.00
C ALA A 52 -15.14 0.79 32.50
N ILE A 53 -14.69 -0.11 31.62
CA ILE A 53 -14.85 0.00 30.16
C ILE A 53 -16.33 0.07 29.80
N GLY A 54 -17.17 -0.85 30.31
CA GLY A 54 -18.59 -0.86 30.00
C GLY A 54 -19.35 0.37 30.48
N VAL A 55 -19.00 0.89 31.67
CA VAL A 55 -19.57 2.15 32.18
C VAL A 55 -19.20 3.30 31.24
N TRP A 56 -17.93 3.43 30.88
CA TRP A 56 -17.47 4.48 29.97
C TRP A 56 -18.15 4.40 28.60
N ILE A 57 -18.23 3.22 27.98
CA ILE A 57 -18.92 3.05 26.69
C ILE A 57 -20.40 3.44 26.82
N GLY A 58 -21.08 3.01 27.90
CA GLY A 58 -22.46 3.38 28.17
C GLY A 58 -22.67 4.89 28.31
N GLU A 59 -21.73 5.61 28.93
CA GLU A 59 -21.76 7.08 29.00
C GLU A 59 -21.63 7.73 27.62
N GLN A 60 -20.71 7.25 26.78
CA GLN A 60 -20.52 7.81 25.43
C GLN A 60 -21.73 7.55 24.53
N LEU A 61 -22.35 6.38 24.63
CA LEU A 61 -23.52 6.06 23.83
C LEU A 61 -24.76 6.85 24.23
N LYS A 62 -24.84 7.41 25.46
CA LYS A 62 -25.99 8.23 25.88
C LYS A 62 -26.03 9.55 25.10
N SER A 63 -24.87 10.14 24.87
CA SER A 63 -24.73 11.38 24.09
C SER A 63 -24.75 11.14 22.57
N PHE A 64 -24.55 9.89 22.11
CA PHE A 64 -24.57 9.56 20.70
C PHE A 64 -25.96 9.71 20.09
N GLU A 65 -26.03 10.36 18.93
CA GLU A 65 -27.23 10.50 18.11
C GLU A 65 -26.85 10.10 16.67
N PRO A 66 -27.33 8.94 16.17
CA PRO A 66 -26.90 8.39 14.88
C PRO A 66 -27.02 9.35 13.68
N GLU A 67 -28.01 10.23 13.71
CA GLU A 67 -28.34 11.14 12.61
C GLU A 67 -27.50 12.44 12.58
N LYS A 68 -26.65 12.69 13.58
CA LYS A 68 -25.89 13.95 13.70
C LYS A 68 -24.45 13.81 13.23
N GLU A 69 -23.58 13.34 14.12
CA GLU A 69 -22.15 13.22 13.87
C GLU A 69 -21.64 11.87 14.39
N PRO A 70 -20.62 11.29 13.75
CA PRO A 70 -19.94 10.12 14.27
C PRO A 70 -19.42 10.38 15.67
N LEU A 71 -19.73 9.47 16.60
CA LEU A 71 -19.06 9.43 17.89
C LEU A 71 -17.63 8.93 17.66
N VAL A 72 -16.64 9.68 18.14
CA VAL A 72 -15.24 9.25 18.26
C VAL A 72 -14.76 9.66 19.65
N ALA A 73 -14.70 8.70 20.56
CA ALA A 73 -14.31 8.91 21.95
C ALA A 73 -13.03 8.13 22.27
N PHE A 74 -12.07 8.77 22.93
CA PHE A 74 -10.79 8.17 23.30
C PHE A 74 -10.50 8.39 24.78
N ARG A 75 -9.94 7.39 25.47
CA ARG A 75 -9.63 7.51 26.90
C ARG A 75 -8.45 6.62 27.31
N CYS A 76 -7.41 7.23 27.90
CA CYS A 76 -6.25 6.54 28.47
C CYS A 76 -6.44 6.06 29.92
N GLN A 77 -7.41 6.63 30.65
CA GLN A 77 -7.57 6.43 32.10
C GLN A 77 -8.57 5.34 32.48
N VAL A 78 -9.13 4.60 31.52
CA VAL A 78 -10.07 3.50 31.84
C VAL A 78 -9.31 2.30 32.42
N SER A 79 -8.05 2.12 32.04
CA SER A 79 -7.15 1.11 32.58
C SER A 79 -5.76 1.68 32.82
N GLU A 80 -4.99 1.05 33.71
CA GLU A 80 -3.59 1.43 33.92
C GLU A 80 -2.69 1.07 32.74
N ARG A 81 -3.08 0.09 31.92
CA ARG A 81 -2.21 -0.53 30.89
C ARG A 81 -2.53 -0.11 29.47
N PHE A 82 -3.78 0.26 29.18
CA PHE A 82 -4.25 0.46 27.81
C PHE A 82 -5.00 1.78 27.64
N ALA A 83 -5.07 2.23 26.39
CA ALA A 83 -5.98 3.27 25.96
C ALA A 83 -7.14 2.64 25.17
N HIS A 84 -8.27 3.33 25.16
CA HIS A 84 -9.52 2.82 24.61
C HIS A 84 -10.11 3.82 23.63
N LEU A 85 -10.46 3.35 22.43
CA LEU A 85 -11.16 4.11 21.41
C LEU A 85 -12.54 3.50 21.19
N LEU A 86 -13.56 4.36 21.11
CA LEU A 86 -14.92 4.00 20.75
C LEU A 86 -15.35 4.86 19.57
N VAL A 87 -15.84 4.20 18.54
CA VAL A 87 -16.42 4.82 17.36
C VAL A 87 -17.85 4.30 17.17
N ALA A 88 -18.82 5.19 16.99
CA ALA A 88 -20.20 4.81 16.70
C ALA A 88 -20.80 5.73 15.62
N LEU A 89 -21.44 5.13 14.62
CA LEU A 89 -22.05 5.81 13.48
C LEU A 89 -22.98 4.87 12.72
N PRO A 90 -23.88 5.38 11.86
CA PRO A 90 -24.66 4.53 10.95
C PRO A 90 -23.77 3.55 10.18
N ASP A 91 -24.19 2.29 10.12
CA ASP A 91 -23.44 1.23 9.47
C ASP A 91 -23.37 1.43 7.96
N GLN A 92 -22.17 1.32 7.41
CA GLN A 92 -21.88 1.53 5.99
C GLN A 92 -20.54 0.85 5.61
N PRO A 93 -20.22 0.71 4.31
CA PRO A 93 -18.95 0.13 3.89
C PRO A 93 -17.70 0.85 4.43
N PHE A 94 -16.60 0.11 4.53
CA PHE A 94 -15.22 0.58 4.77
C PHE A 94 -14.89 1.11 6.18
N LEU A 95 -15.85 1.15 7.12
CA LEU A 95 -15.63 1.75 8.44
C LEU A 95 -14.49 1.09 9.22
N THR A 96 -14.55 -0.23 9.41
CA THR A 96 -13.56 -0.99 10.20
C THR A 96 -12.14 -0.79 9.67
N ASP A 97 -11.94 -0.98 8.37
CA ASP A 97 -10.62 -0.86 7.77
C ASP A 97 -10.10 0.59 7.82
N THR A 98 -10.99 1.57 7.63
CA THR A 98 -10.67 2.99 7.73
C THR A 98 -10.21 3.36 9.14
N VAL A 99 -10.90 2.88 10.18
CA VAL A 99 -10.49 3.11 11.59
C VAL A 99 -9.15 2.44 11.86
N ARG A 100 -8.96 1.17 11.46
CA ARG A 100 -7.71 0.44 11.67
C ARG A 100 -6.51 1.16 11.04
N MET A 101 -6.64 1.58 9.79
CA MET A 101 -5.60 2.31 9.08
C MET A 101 -5.30 3.67 9.73
N ALA A 102 -6.35 4.39 10.14
CA ALA A 102 -6.19 5.69 10.79
C ALA A 102 -5.44 5.59 12.12
N ILE A 103 -5.69 4.54 12.90
CA ILE A 103 -4.96 4.25 14.15
C ILE A 103 -3.48 4.05 13.86
N VAL A 104 -3.14 3.19 12.89
CA VAL A 104 -1.74 2.93 12.52
C VAL A 104 -1.06 4.22 12.03
N ARG A 105 -1.74 5.01 11.21
CA ARG A 105 -1.23 6.31 10.71
C ARG A 105 -0.98 7.30 11.84
N GLY A 106 -1.77 7.24 12.92
CA GLY A 106 -1.56 8.05 14.11
C GLY A 106 -0.55 7.48 15.12
N GLY A 107 0.24 6.47 14.74
CA GLY A 107 1.23 5.84 15.62
C GLY A 107 0.64 4.89 16.68
N GLY A 108 -0.65 4.57 16.57
CA GLY A 108 -1.33 3.71 17.52
C GLY A 108 -0.98 2.23 17.35
N ASN A 109 -0.71 1.56 18.47
CA ASN A 109 -0.47 0.12 18.52
C ASN A 109 -1.73 -0.59 18.98
N MET A 110 -2.51 -1.09 18.02
CA MET A 110 -3.74 -1.82 18.29
C MET A 110 -3.45 -3.17 18.94
N VAL A 111 -4.08 -3.42 20.09
CA VAL A 111 -4.01 -4.70 20.79
C VAL A 111 -5.17 -5.57 20.34
N ARG A 112 -6.39 -5.03 20.36
CA ARG A 112 -7.65 -5.74 20.05
C ARG A 112 -8.68 -4.79 19.47
N MET A 113 -9.62 -5.34 18.70
CA MET A 113 -10.70 -4.59 18.07
C MET A 113 -12.01 -5.39 18.07
N ALA A 114 -13.12 -4.70 18.33
CA ALA A 114 -14.50 -5.15 18.17
C ALA A 114 -15.19 -4.28 17.14
N HIS A 115 -16.09 -4.84 16.35
CA HIS A 115 -16.90 -4.05 15.41
C HIS A 115 -18.32 -4.62 15.18
N PRO A 116 -19.11 -4.91 16.22
CA PRO A 116 -20.49 -5.38 16.03
C PRO A 116 -21.37 -4.33 15.34
N VAL A 117 -22.35 -4.81 14.58
CA VAL A 117 -23.45 -4.00 14.06
C VAL A 117 -24.65 -4.17 14.98
N VAL A 118 -25.09 -3.09 15.58
CA VAL A 118 -26.16 -3.06 16.60
C VAL A 118 -27.26 -2.10 16.21
N GLN A 119 -28.44 -2.26 16.78
CA GLN A 119 -29.46 -1.21 16.80
C GLN A 119 -29.38 -0.43 18.10
N VAL A 120 -29.20 0.89 18.00
CA VAL A 120 -29.21 1.80 19.14
C VAL A 120 -30.56 2.49 19.20
N GLN A 121 -31.36 2.18 20.22
CA GLN A 121 -32.63 2.87 20.48
C GLN A 121 -32.55 3.62 21.80
N LYS A 122 -32.90 4.91 21.77
CA LYS A 122 -33.14 5.70 22.99
C LYS A 122 -34.59 5.51 23.42
N ASP A 123 -34.77 5.14 24.68
CA ASP A 123 -36.06 5.06 25.37
C ASP A 123 -35.97 5.91 26.64
N GLY A 124 -36.26 7.21 26.51
CA GLY A 124 -35.94 8.21 27.53
C GLY A 124 -34.44 8.30 27.80
N ASP A 125 -34.03 8.09 29.06
CA ASP A 125 -32.62 8.04 29.49
C ASP A 125 -31.96 6.65 29.28
N VAL A 126 -32.72 5.66 28.79
CA VAL A 126 -32.28 4.26 28.68
C VAL A 126 -31.86 3.95 27.24
N LEU A 127 -30.62 3.47 27.10
CA LEU A 127 -30.13 2.90 25.85
C LEU A 127 -30.53 1.42 25.78
N ARG A 128 -31.20 1.03 24.70
CA ARG A 128 -31.40 -0.36 24.33
C ARG A 128 -30.52 -0.68 23.12
N LEU A 129 -29.60 -1.62 23.31
CA LEU A 129 -28.89 -2.28 22.22
C LEU A 129 -29.58 -3.61 21.93
N ARG A 130 -29.92 -3.85 20.66
CA ARG A 130 -30.43 -5.14 20.20
C ARG A 130 -29.49 -5.74 19.16
N THR A 131 -29.21 -7.02 19.29
CA THR A 131 -28.54 -7.85 18.26
C THR A 131 -29.48 -8.04 17.07
N MET A 132 -28.90 -8.40 15.93
CA MET A 132 -29.61 -8.45 14.64
C MET A 132 -30.64 -9.59 14.50
N GLU A 133 -30.66 -10.57 15.41
CA GLU A 133 -31.66 -11.64 15.41
C GLU A 133 -33.06 -11.09 15.79
N GLY A 134 -33.96 -11.01 14.79
CA GLY A 134 -35.37 -10.66 14.98
C GLY A 134 -35.74 -9.17 14.88
N ALA A 135 -34.84 -8.29 14.43
CA ALA A 135 -35.08 -6.85 14.44
C ALA A 135 -35.75 -6.32 13.15
N LYS A 136 -37.03 -5.89 13.24
CA LYS A 136 -37.69 -5.03 12.23
C LYS A 136 -37.64 -3.55 12.67
N ARG A 137 -37.28 -2.66 11.73
CA ARG A 137 -37.27 -1.18 11.79
C ARG A 137 -36.35 -0.55 12.87
N GLY A 138 -35.11 -0.27 12.48
CA GLY A 138 -34.17 0.61 13.18
C GLY A 138 -32.91 0.85 12.33
N ALA A 139 -32.28 2.03 12.44
CA ALA A 139 -31.04 2.33 11.74
C ALA A 139 -29.90 1.47 12.32
N LYS A 140 -29.22 0.69 11.45
CA LYS A 140 -28.06 -0.11 11.84
C LYS A 140 -26.92 0.83 12.23
N THR A 141 -26.29 0.59 13.37
CA THR A 141 -25.15 1.35 13.88
C THR A 141 -23.94 0.44 13.94
N ALA A 142 -22.85 0.83 13.29
CA ALA A 142 -21.55 0.21 13.50
C ALA A 142 -20.97 0.73 14.81
N LEU A 143 -20.65 -0.19 15.72
CA LEU A 143 -20.00 0.12 16.99
C LEU A 143 -18.58 -0.46 16.96
N ILE A 144 -17.57 0.38 16.80
CA ILE A 144 -16.17 -0.05 16.72
C ILE A 144 -15.48 0.30 18.03
N TYR A 145 -15.03 -0.72 18.76
CA TYR A 145 -14.23 -0.56 19.98
C TYR A 145 -12.81 -1.05 19.73
N VAL A 146 -11.82 -0.27 20.15
CA VAL A 146 -10.41 -0.63 20.00
C VAL A 146 -9.68 -0.45 21.32
N GLN A 147 -8.92 -1.47 21.71
CA GLN A 147 -7.94 -1.38 22.81
C GLN A 147 -6.55 -1.17 22.20
N LEU A 148 -5.83 -0.19 22.70
CA LEU A 148 -4.51 0.21 22.21
C LEU A 148 -3.49 0.21 23.36
N ARG A 149 -2.21 0.01 23.04
CA ARG A 149 -1.15 0.43 23.97
C ARG A 149 -1.25 1.95 24.17
N LYS A 150 -0.94 2.43 25.37
CA LYS A 150 -1.01 3.86 25.69
C LYS A 150 -0.07 4.65 24.76
N PRO A 151 -0.59 5.61 23.97
CA PRO A 151 0.24 6.52 23.20
C PRO A 151 0.79 7.63 24.08
N ASP A 152 1.89 8.25 23.66
CA ASP A 152 2.56 9.33 24.41
C ASP A 152 1.78 10.66 24.38
N ASP A 153 0.97 10.89 23.34
CA ASP A 153 0.24 12.14 23.09
C ASP A 153 -1.22 12.12 23.59
N GLU A 154 -1.54 11.20 24.50
CA GLU A 154 -2.91 10.89 24.93
C GLU A 154 -3.88 10.57 23.76
N GLY A 155 -3.36 10.17 22.59
CA GLY A 155 -4.12 9.74 21.42
C GLY A 155 -4.68 10.88 20.58
N ALA A 156 -4.20 12.12 20.75
CA ALA A 156 -4.66 13.27 19.99
C ALA A 156 -4.53 13.05 18.47
N GLU A 157 -3.38 12.55 18.02
CA GLU A 157 -3.12 12.27 16.61
C GLU A 157 -3.97 11.11 16.09
N ILE A 158 -4.14 10.04 16.89
CA ILE A 158 -5.01 8.90 16.55
C ILE A 158 -6.45 9.38 16.33
N VAL A 159 -7.00 10.17 17.25
CA VAL A 159 -8.36 10.71 17.14
C VAL A 159 -8.50 11.60 15.92
N ARG A 160 -7.49 12.45 15.64
CA ARG A 160 -7.48 13.31 14.46
C ARG A 160 -7.54 12.49 13.17
N GLN A 161 -6.68 11.49 13.03
CA GLN A 161 -6.63 10.62 11.86
C GLN A 161 -7.93 9.82 11.69
N VAL A 162 -8.50 9.28 12.78
CA VAL A 162 -9.77 8.55 12.75
C VAL A 162 -10.90 9.46 12.27
N LYS A 163 -11.02 10.68 12.82
CA LYS A 163 -12.03 11.65 12.37
C LYS A 163 -11.86 12.03 10.89
N THR A 164 -10.63 12.27 10.44
CA THR A 164 -10.32 12.57 9.03
C THR A 164 -10.71 11.41 8.12
N GLY A 165 -10.31 10.18 8.44
CA GLY A 165 -10.65 8.98 7.66
C GLY A 165 -12.16 8.72 7.61
N LEU A 166 -12.85 8.79 8.75
CA LEU A 166 -14.30 8.61 8.82
C LEU A 166 -15.05 9.66 8.02
N THR A 167 -14.63 10.93 8.10
CA THR A 167 -15.22 12.02 7.31
C THR A 167 -15.09 11.74 5.82
N ALA A 168 -13.89 11.35 5.36
CA ALA A 168 -13.65 11.00 3.97
C ALA A 168 -14.50 9.78 3.52
N SER A 169 -14.61 8.75 4.37
CA SER A 169 -15.41 7.56 4.10
C SER A 169 -16.91 7.88 3.99
N LEU A 170 -17.44 8.66 4.93
CA LEU A 170 -18.85 9.09 4.91
C LEU A 170 -19.18 9.92 3.68
N GLN A 171 -18.30 10.86 3.31
CA GLN A 171 -18.48 11.66 2.10
C GLN A 171 -18.42 10.79 0.84
N ALA A 172 -17.46 9.86 0.76
CA ALA A 172 -17.32 8.95 -0.37
C ALA A 172 -18.58 8.10 -0.57
N VAL A 173 -19.10 7.47 0.49
CA VAL A 173 -20.33 6.66 0.44
C VAL A 173 -21.54 7.52 0.08
N ARG A 174 -21.69 8.71 0.70
CA ARG A 174 -22.80 9.63 0.43
C ARG A 174 -22.82 10.09 -1.03
N ASP A 175 -21.68 10.46 -1.58
CA ASP A 175 -21.57 11.03 -2.93
C ASP A 175 -21.34 9.97 -4.02
N PHE A 176 -21.22 8.68 -3.66
CA PHE A 176 -21.00 7.59 -4.62
C PHE A 176 -22.01 7.61 -5.78
N PRO A 177 -23.34 7.73 -5.56
CA PRO A 177 -24.30 7.80 -6.67
C PRO A 177 -24.10 9.00 -7.60
N LYS A 178 -23.63 10.13 -7.07
CA LYS A 178 -23.34 11.33 -7.89
C LYS A 178 -22.09 11.12 -8.73
N MET A 179 -21.06 10.50 -8.15
CA MET A 179 -19.80 10.21 -8.86
C MET A 179 -20.01 9.22 -10.00
N THR A 180 -20.85 8.19 -9.81
CA THR A 180 -21.18 7.23 -10.88
C THR A 180 -22.03 7.87 -11.97
N HIS A 181 -23.02 8.69 -11.61
CA HIS A 181 -23.86 9.38 -12.58
C HIS A 181 -23.05 10.35 -13.46
N LEU A 182 -22.12 11.11 -12.87
CA LEU A 182 -21.21 11.97 -13.64
C LEU A 182 -20.34 11.17 -14.60
N LEU A 183 -19.92 9.96 -14.24
CA LEU A 183 -19.14 9.12 -15.13
C LEU A 183 -19.98 8.62 -16.32
N GLU A 184 -21.26 8.30 -16.09
CA GLU A 184 -22.22 7.96 -17.14
C GLU A 184 -22.46 9.13 -18.10
N GLU A 185 -22.66 10.34 -17.57
CA GLU A 185 -22.84 11.58 -18.34
C GLU A 185 -21.64 11.82 -19.26
N VAL A 186 -20.44 11.89 -18.68
CA VAL A 186 -19.19 12.14 -19.41
C VAL A 186 -18.91 11.02 -20.42
N MET A 187 -19.19 9.76 -20.09
CA MET A 187 -19.07 8.64 -21.02
C MET A 187 -20.06 8.79 -22.20
N GLY A 188 -21.29 9.27 -21.94
CA GLY A 188 -22.31 9.54 -22.95
C GLY A 188 -21.88 10.60 -23.97
N GLU A 189 -21.19 11.65 -23.52
CA GLU A 189 -20.64 12.69 -24.42
C GLU A 189 -19.58 12.12 -25.38
N LYS A 190 -18.86 11.08 -24.97
CA LYS A 190 -17.84 10.41 -25.80
C LYS A 190 -18.41 9.31 -26.69
N ALA A 191 -19.69 8.96 -26.57
CA ALA A 191 -20.30 7.83 -27.28
C ALA A 191 -20.28 7.96 -28.81
N ASN A 192 -20.25 9.18 -29.33
CA ASN A 192 -20.19 9.45 -30.77
C ASN A 192 -18.78 9.28 -31.38
N LEU A 193 -17.76 9.06 -30.56
CA LEU A 193 -16.41 8.78 -31.03
C LEU A 193 -16.32 7.31 -31.49
N SER A 194 -15.90 7.11 -32.74
CA SER A 194 -15.98 5.80 -33.41
C SER A 194 -14.65 5.04 -33.52
N GLY A 195 -13.54 5.64 -33.06
CA GLY A 195 -12.22 5.02 -33.09
C GLY A 195 -12.15 3.74 -32.25
N SER A 196 -11.32 2.76 -32.65
CA SER A 196 -11.10 1.54 -31.86
C SER A 196 -10.64 1.86 -30.43
N LYS A 197 -9.74 2.84 -30.27
CA LYS A 197 -9.27 3.36 -28.99
C LYS A 197 -10.41 3.97 -28.16
N ASP A 198 -11.31 4.72 -28.78
CA ASP A 198 -12.45 5.34 -28.09
C ASP A 198 -13.44 4.29 -27.58
N ARG A 199 -13.68 3.24 -28.38
CA ARG A 199 -14.51 2.11 -27.96
C ARG A 199 -13.91 1.37 -26.77
N GLU A 200 -12.59 1.15 -26.75
CA GLU A 200 -11.91 0.56 -25.59
C GLU A 200 -11.97 1.46 -24.36
N ASN A 201 -11.78 2.77 -24.51
CA ASN A 201 -11.87 3.74 -23.41
C ASN A 201 -13.29 3.74 -22.80
N THR A 202 -14.32 3.79 -23.64
CA THR A 202 -15.73 3.72 -23.19
C THR A 202 -16.06 2.37 -22.56
N ALA A 203 -15.55 1.25 -23.11
CA ALA A 203 -15.70 -0.06 -22.51
C ALA A 203 -15.04 -0.13 -21.13
N PHE A 204 -13.89 0.51 -20.94
CA PHE A 204 -13.22 0.61 -19.65
C PHE A 204 -14.06 1.37 -18.63
N LEU A 205 -14.60 2.55 -18.98
CA LEU A 205 -15.45 3.29 -18.06
C LEU A 205 -16.70 2.50 -17.64
N ARG A 206 -17.33 1.79 -18.60
CA ARG A 206 -18.44 0.87 -18.29
C ARG A 206 -18.00 -0.27 -17.38
N TRP A 207 -16.80 -0.81 -17.60
CA TRP A 207 -16.23 -1.86 -16.75
C TRP A 207 -16.03 -1.37 -15.31
N LEU A 208 -15.58 -0.12 -15.10
CA LEU A 208 -15.49 0.48 -13.76
C LEU A 208 -16.87 0.55 -13.07
N LEU A 209 -17.89 1.01 -13.79
CA LEU A 209 -19.28 1.09 -13.30
C LEU A 209 -19.88 -0.29 -12.97
N ALA A 210 -19.40 -1.35 -13.62
CA ALA A 210 -19.84 -2.73 -13.40
C ALA A 210 -19.26 -3.38 -12.11
N GLY A 211 -18.90 -2.59 -11.10
CA GLY A 211 -18.40 -3.10 -9.81
C GLY A 211 -16.89 -3.33 -9.74
N ASN A 212 -16.13 -2.94 -10.78
CA ASN A 212 -14.68 -3.11 -10.80
C ASN A 212 -13.91 -1.95 -10.12
N PHE A 213 -14.62 -0.90 -9.68
CA PHE A 213 -14.01 0.27 -9.07
C PHE A 213 -14.84 0.82 -7.90
N VAL A 214 -14.16 1.13 -6.80
CA VAL A 214 -14.73 1.88 -5.68
C VAL A 214 -14.41 3.35 -5.87
N PHE A 215 -15.41 4.15 -6.26
CA PHE A 215 -15.29 5.60 -6.37
C PHE A 215 -15.23 6.24 -4.98
N LEU A 216 -14.11 6.91 -4.68
CA LEU A 216 -13.86 7.54 -3.38
C LEU A 216 -13.86 9.07 -3.44
N GLY A 217 -13.52 9.65 -4.60
CA GLY A 217 -13.53 11.08 -4.81
C GLY A 217 -13.69 11.45 -6.26
N TYR A 218 -14.19 12.66 -6.49
CA TYR A 218 -14.25 13.26 -7.82
C TYR A 218 -13.96 14.75 -7.73
N ARG A 219 -13.32 15.29 -8.77
CA ARG A 219 -13.15 16.73 -8.94
C ARG A 219 -12.98 17.09 -10.41
N HIS A 220 -13.52 18.24 -10.79
CA HIS A 220 -13.30 18.85 -12.09
C HIS A 220 -12.15 19.86 -12.04
N TYR A 221 -11.33 19.89 -13.07
CA TYR A 221 -10.23 20.84 -13.23
C TYR A 221 -10.32 21.57 -14.56
N HIS A 222 -10.03 22.87 -14.56
CA HIS A 222 -9.86 23.67 -15.76
C HIS A 222 -8.37 23.86 -16.06
N TYR A 223 -8.03 23.79 -17.34
CA TYR A 223 -6.68 23.95 -17.85
C TYR A 223 -6.62 25.27 -18.60
N SER A 224 -5.60 26.08 -18.30
CA SER A 224 -5.35 27.37 -18.96
C SER A 224 -3.86 27.51 -19.28
N GLY A 225 -3.50 28.33 -20.27
CA GLY A 225 -2.11 28.45 -20.72
C GLY A 225 -1.65 27.29 -21.62
N SER A 226 -0.37 27.27 -22.00
CA SER A 226 0.18 26.28 -22.93
C SER A 226 1.56 25.77 -22.52
N GLY A 227 1.85 24.50 -22.78
CA GLY A 227 3.16 23.90 -22.50
C GLY A 227 3.53 23.97 -21.01
N LYS A 228 4.71 24.50 -20.70
CA LYS A 228 5.20 24.64 -19.31
C LYS A 228 4.42 25.69 -18.50
N GLU A 229 3.73 26.60 -19.17
CA GLU A 229 2.90 27.62 -18.54
C GLU A 229 1.47 27.15 -18.25
N THR A 230 1.13 25.90 -18.57
CA THR A 230 -0.22 25.40 -18.29
C THR A 230 -0.49 25.44 -16.77
N VAL A 231 -1.65 26.00 -16.41
CA VAL A 231 -2.13 26.09 -15.04
C VAL A 231 -3.33 25.18 -14.93
N VAL A 232 -3.25 24.23 -14.01
CA VAL A 232 -4.34 23.32 -13.66
C VAL A 232 -5.04 23.87 -12.43
N GLN A 233 -6.33 24.21 -12.57
CA GLN A 233 -7.12 24.81 -11.50
C GLN A 233 -8.37 24.00 -11.17
N ALA A 234 -8.54 23.62 -9.90
CA ALA A 234 -9.76 22.96 -9.45
C ALA A 234 -10.98 23.89 -9.61
N THR A 235 -12.04 23.39 -10.25
CA THR A 235 -13.30 24.13 -10.37
C THR A 235 -13.96 24.26 -8.99
N PRO A 236 -14.30 25.47 -8.53
CA PRO A 236 -14.89 25.68 -7.22
C PRO A 236 -16.15 24.82 -7.00
N ARG A 237 -16.23 24.17 -5.83
CA ARG A 237 -17.37 23.33 -5.41
C ARG A 237 -17.67 22.10 -6.29
N SER A 238 -16.78 21.74 -7.22
CA SER A 238 -16.90 20.51 -8.02
C SER A 238 -16.54 19.23 -7.26
N GLY A 239 -15.86 19.36 -6.12
CA GLY A 239 -15.36 18.23 -5.35
C GLY A 239 -16.48 17.39 -4.74
N LEU A 240 -16.39 16.07 -4.89
CA LEU A 240 -17.28 15.07 -4.29
C LEU A 240 -16.48 14.02 -3.52
N GLY A 241 -17.14 13.30 -2.62
CA GLY A 241 -16.51 12.24 -1.84
C GLY A 241 -15.39 12.78 -0.96
N MET A 242 -14.25 12.12 -0.95
CA MET A 242 -13.06 12.56 -0.20
C MET A 242 -12.52 13.93 -0.66
N PHE A 243 -13.00 14.46 -1.79
CA PHE A 243 -12.66 15.79 -2.30
C PHE A 243 -13.74 16.86 -2.04
N ALA A 244 -14.78 16.58 -1.24
CA ALA A 244 -15.87 17.53 -0.99
C ALA A 244 -15.44 18.83 -0.27
N GLY A 245 -14.27 18.85 0.39
CA GLY A 245 -13.74 20.04 1.07
C GLY A 245 -13.37 21.19 0.14
N ARG A 246 -13.50 22.43 0.63
CA ARG A 246 -13.05 23.63 -0.11
C ARG A 246 -11.52 23.62 -0.25
N VAL A 247 -11.02 23.69 -1.48
CA VAL A 247 -9.60 23.98 -1.74
C VAL A 247 -9.39 25.48 -1.62
N SER A 248 -8.37 25.94 -0.91
CA SER A 248 -7.98 27.35 -0.96
C SER A 248 -7.50 27.68 -2.38
N LYS A 249 -7.80 28.89 -2.89
CA LYS A 249 -7.39 29.30 -4.26
C LYS A 249 -5.88 29.12 -4.51
N VAL A 250 -5.05 29.29 -3.48
CA VAL A 250 -3.58 29.12 -3.52
C VAL A 250 -3.16 27.65 -3.63
N LYS A 251 -3.90 26.72 -3.02
CA LYS A 251 -3.65 25.27 -3.13
C LYS A 251 -4.31 24.62 -4.36
N ALA A 252 -5.14 25.37 -5.07
CA ALA A 252 -5.95 24.87 -6.19
C ALA A 252 -5.27 25.00 -7.55
N ALA A 253 -4.24 25.86 -7.65
CA ALA A 253 -3.50 26.11 -8.89
C ALA A 253 -2.11 25.49 -8.79
N THR A 254 -1.86 24.48 -9.61
CA THR A 254 -0.53 23.86 -9.77
C THR A 254 -0.01 24.22 -11.15
N ARG A 255 1.18 24.83 -11.21
CA ARG A 255 1.88 25.11 -12.48
C ARG A 255 2.55 23.83 -12.98
N VAL A 256 2.50 23.57 -14.28
CA VAL A 256 3.13 22.38 -14.91
C VAL A 256 4.62 22.27 -14.61
N GLU A 257 5.33 23.39 -14.46
CA GLU A 257 6.75 23.40 -14.07
C GLU A 257 7.03 22.56 -12.80
N SER A 258 6.08 22.49 -11.87
CA SER A 258 6.18 21.67 -10.65
C SER A 258 5.83 20.19 -10.84
N LEU A 259 5.28 19.83 -12.01
CA LEU A 259 4.92 18.47 -12.43
C LEU A 259 5.92 17.91 -13.48
N GLY A 260 6.90 18.71 -13.91
CA GLY A 260 7.91 18.37 -14.92
C GLY A 260 7.38 18.35 -16.36
N ASP A 261 8.26 17.98 -17.31
CA ASP A 261 7.95 17.91 -18.75
C ASP A 261 6.82 16.89 -19.10
N SER A 262 6.49 16.01 -18.15
CA SER A 262 5.52 14.92 -18.29
C SER A 262 4.08 15.36 -18.59
N LEU A 263 3.65 16.53 -18.10
CA LEU A 263 2.28 17.01 -18.36
C LEU A 263 2.14 17.56 -19.79
N GLY A 264 3.21 18.12 -20.38
CA GLY A 264 3.17 18.62 -21.75
C GLY A 264 3.06 17.50 -22.79
N GLU A 265 3.76 16.39 -22.58
CA GLU A 265 3.65 15.17 -23.41
C GLU A 265 2.28 14.49 -23.22
N TYR A 266 1.78 14.49 -21.99
CA TYR A 266 0.44 14.01 -21.64
C TYR A 266 -0.68 14.73 -22.41
N LEU A 267 -0.66 16.06 -22.49
CA LEU A 267 -1.70 16.81 -23.21
C LEU A 267 -1.64 16.59 -24.73
N LYS A 268 -0.46 16.19 -25.25
CA LYS A 268 -0.23 15.82 -26.65
C LYS A 268 -0.65 14.40 -26.97
N GLU A 269 -0.82 13.53 -25.97
CA GLU A 269 -1.26 12.16 -26.22
C GLU A 269 -2.66 12.15 -26.83
N ASN A 270 -2.84 11.40 -27.91
CA ASN A 270 -4.12 11.30 -28.63
C ASN A 270 -5.10 10.35 -27.91
N SER A 271 -5.29 10.54 -26.60
CA SER A 271 -6.30 9.89 -25.79
C SER A 271 -7.08 10.96 -25.04
N TRP A 272 -8.38 10.72 -24.83
CA TRP A 272 -9.16 11.50 -23.86
C TRP A 272 -9.28 10.80 -22.51
N LEU A 273 -8.84 9.53 -22.40
CA LEU A 273 -8.85 8.77 -21.15
C LEU A 273 -7.43 8.61 -20.60
N VAL A 274 -7.32 8.79 -19.29
CA VAL A 274 -6.06 8.80 -18.56
C VAL A 274 -6.19 7.95 -17.30
N ILE A 275 -5.19 7.11 -17.03
CA ILE A 275 -5.14 6.26 -15.84
C ILE A 275 -3.84 6.48 -15.09
N SER A 276 -3.90 6.92 -13.84
CA SER A 276 -2.75 7.18 -12.95
C SER A 276 -2.89 6.51 -11.61
N LYS A 277 -1.84 6.63 -10.80
CA LYS A 277 -1.94 6.51 -9.35
C LYS A 277 -1.52 7.80 -8.65
N THR A 278 -2.04 8.00 -7.45
CA THR A 278 -1.60 9.07 -6.55
C THR A 278 -0.25 8.75 -5.94
N PRO A 279 0.56 9.78 -5.63
CA PRO A 279 1.66 9.61 -4.71
C PRO A 279 1.13 9.31 -3.29
N GLU A 280 0.04 9.93 -2.83
CA GLU A 280 -0.48 9.68 -1.49
C GLU A 280 -1.31 8.39 -1.38
N LYS A 281 -1.29 7.74 -0.21
CA LYS A 281 -2.16 6.59 0.09
C LYS A 281 -3.56 7.04 0.51
N SER A 282 -4.57 6.27 0.11
CA SER A 282 -5.96 6.43 0.53
C SER A 282 -6.08 6.53 2.05
N THR A 283 -7.03 7.35 2.50
CA THR A 283 -7.49 7.44 3.90
C THR A 283 -8.78 6.65 4.14
N VAL A 284 -9.30 5.97 3.12
CA VAL A 284 -10.52 5.14 3.17
C VAL A 284 -10.23 3.73 2.66
N HIS A 285 -10.86 2.73 3.27
CA HIS A 285 -10.86 1.31 2.89
C HIS A 285 -9.50 0.57 3.02
N ARG A 286 -8.42 1.00 2.38
CA ARG A 286 -7.09 0.38 2.53
C ARG A 286 -5.96 1.37 2.24
N PRO A 287 -4.76 1.21 2.87
CA PRO A 287 -3.62 2.11 2.67
C PRO A 287 -2.91 1.81 1.34
N ALA A 288 -3.60 1.99 0.22
CA ALA A 288 -3.05 1.86 -1.13
C ALA A 288 -3.06 3.22 -1.83
N ALA A 289 -2.13 3.44 -2.76
CA ALA A 289 -2.21 4.54 -3.71
C ALA A 289 -3.56 4.48 -4.43
N LEU A 290 -4.25 5.62 -4.51
CA LEU A 290 -5.51 5.76 -5.24
C LEU A 290 -5.24 5.70 -6.73
N ASP A 291 -6.13 5.04 -7.45
CA ASP A 291 -6.18 5.07 -8.89
C ASP A 291 -6.92 6.32 -9.34
N TYR A 292 -6.29 7.09 -10.22
CA TYR A 292 -6.91 8.22 -10.90
C TYR A 292 -7.37 7.78 -12.28
N VAL A 293 -8.65 8.01 -12.55
CA VAL A 293 -9.24 7.88 -13.88
C VAL A 293 -9.68 9.28 -14.28
N ALA A 294 -9.07 9.83 -15.32
CA ALA A 294 -9.41 11.16 -15.81
C ALA A 294 -9.93 11.12 -17.25
N VAL A 295 -10.99 11.87 -17.49
CA VAL A 295 -11.55 12.11 -18.82
C VAL A 295 -11.29 13.56 -19.19
N LEU A 296 -10.51 13.74 -20.25
CA LEU A 296 -10.09 15.04 -20.77
C LEU A 296 -11.22 15.69 -21.58
N GLU A 297 -11.38 16.99 -21.35
CA GLU A 297 -12.15 17.90 -22.17
C GLU A 297 -11.23 18.55 -23.20
N ARG A 298 -11.69 18.68 -24.44
CA ARG A 298 -10.92 19.32 -25.50
C ARG A 298 -11.77 20.37 -26.22
N ASP A 299 -11.13 21.45 -26.62
CA ASP A 299 -11.74 22.45 -27.50
C ASP A 299 -11.88 21.93 -28.95
N LYS A 300 -12.50 22.73 -29.82
CA LYS A 300 -12.66 22.42 -31.25
C LYS A 300 -11.33 22.28 -32.01
N LYS A 301 -10.22 22.75 -31.45
CA LYS A 301 -8.87 22.65 -32.02
C LYS A 301 -8.12 21.43 -31.48
N GLY A 302 -8.72 20.66 -30.56
CA GLY A 302 -8.13 19.49 -29.92
C GLY A 302 -7.27 19.80 -28.69
N ASN A 303 -7.21 21.05 -28.24
CA ASN A 303 -6.45 21.43 -27.04
C ASN A 303 -7.21 21.01 -25.79
N VAL A 304 -6.51 20.51 -24.78
CA VAL A 304 -7.11 20.12 -23.50
C VAL A 304 -7.51 21.38 -22.72
N THR A 305 -8.80 21.50 -22.37
CA THR A 305 -9.37 22.65 -21.64
C THR A 305 -9.73 22.30 -20.20
N GLY A 306 -9.78 21.01 -19.87
CA GLY A 306 -10.24 20.57 -18.57
C GLY A 306 -10.15 19.06 -18.43
N GLU A 307 -10.49 18.59 -17.24
CA GLU A 307 -10.71 17.16 -17.01
C GLU A 307 -11.69 16.90 -15.87
N HIS A 308 -12.39 15.80 -16.03
CA HIS A 308 -13.12 15.12 -14.97
C HIS A 308 -12.21 14.08 -14.36
N ARG A 309 -11.86 14.21 -13.07
CA ARG A 309 -10.95 13.29 -12.37
C ARG A 309 -11.68 12.54 -11.28
N TRP A 310 -11.76 11.22 -11.42
CA TRP A 310 -12.18 10.30 -10.38
C TRP A 310 -10.95 9.72 -9.66
N ALA A 311 -11.10 9.51 -8.37
CA ALA A 311 -10.15 8.84 -7.51
C ALA A 311 -10.82 7.66 -6.82
N GLY A 312 -10.13 6.54 -6.74
CA GLY A 312 -10.69 5.35 -6.12
C GLY A 312 -9.72 4.20 -6.04
N LEU A 313 -10.28 3.00 -5.87
CA LEU A 313 -9.52 1.77 -5.77
C LEU A 313 -10.20 0.69 -6.61
N TYR A 314 -9.42 -0.08 -7.36
CA TYR A 314 -9.95 -1.29 -7.98
C TYR A 314 -10.40 -2.31 -6.91
N THR A 315 -11.52 -2.99 -7.19
CA THR A 315 -12.11 -4.01 -6.30
C THR A 315 -11.36 -5.33 -6.35
N SER A 316 -11.66 -6.25 -5.43
CA SER A 316 -11.14 -7.62 -5.51
C SER A 316 -11.52 -8.29 -6.82
N GLN A 317 -12.76 -8.09 -7.30
CA GLN A 317 -13.24 -8.57 -8.60
C GLN A 317 -12.34 -8.09 -9.75
N ALA A 318 -11.99 -6.81 -9.76
CA ALA A 318 -11.07 -6.24 -10.74
C ALA A 318 -9.66 -6.86 -10.67
N MET A 319 -9.17 -7.17 -9.47
CA MET A 319 -7.85 -7.78 -9.27
C MET A 319 -7.78 -9.24 -9.70
N THR A 320 -8.90 -9.96 -9.71
CA THR A 320 -8.97 -11.37 -10.12
C THR A 320 -9.57 -11.58 -11.51
N ALA A 321 -10.00 -10.52 -12.20
CA ALA A 321 -10.57 -10.62 -13.53
C ALA A 321 -9.55 -11.16 -14.55
N HIS A 322 -10.03 -11.94 -15.52
CA HIS A 322 -9.19 -12.45 -16.61
C HIS A 322 -8.67 -11.28 -17.44
N VAL A 323 -7.37 -11.30 -17.78
CA VAL A 323 -6.74 -10.14 -18.44
C VAL A 323 -7.32 -9.83 -19.82
N ARG A 324 -7.98 -10.82 -20.44
CA ARG A 324 -8.67 -10.70 -21.74
C ARG A 324 -10.05 -10.03 -21.63
N GLU A 325 -10.62 -9.96 -20.44
CA GLU A 325 -11.92 -9.34 -20.19
C GLU A 325 -11.79 -7.86 -19.80
N ILE A 326 -10.61 -7.44 -19.35
CA ILE A 326 -10.34 -6.08 -18.89
C ILE A 326 -10.08 -5.19 -20.11
N PRO A 327 -10.94 -4.19 -20.40
CA PRO A 327 -10.70 -3.24 -21.48
C PRO A 327 -9.38 -2.50 -21.28
N LEU A 328 -8.76 -2.04 -22.37
CA LEU A 328 -7.38 -1.50 -22.42
C LEU A 328 -6.28 -2.54 -22.16
N VAL A 329 -6.47 -3.47 -21.22
CA VAL A 329 -5.49 -4.53 -20.92
C VAL A 329 -5.53 -5.62 -21.98
N ARG A 330 -6.72 -6.08 -22.38
CA ARG A 330 -6.90 -7.16 -23.35
C ARG A 330 -6.17 -6.93 -24.67
N GLY A 331 -6.15 -5.68 -25.15
CA GLY A 331 -5.42 -5.27 -26.35
C GLY A 331 -3.91 -5.31 -26.15
N LYS A 332 -3.40 -4.78 -25.04
CA LYS A 332 -1.96 -4.81 -24.69
C LYS A 332 -1.44 -6.25 -24.56
N VAL A 333 -2.19 -7.11 -23.87
CA VAL A 333 -1.85 -8.53 -23.71
C VAL A 333 -1.83 -9.23 -25.06
N SER A 334 -2.84 -9.01 -25.89
CA SER A 334 -2.89 -9.62 -27.23
C SER A 334 -1.71 -9.15 -28.11
N ALA A 335 -1.36 -7.87 -28.04
CA ALA A 335 -0.21 -7.31 -28.76
C ALA A 335 1.12 -7.89 -28.26
N ALA A 336 1.31 -8.00 -26.95
CA ALA A 336 2.51 -8.60 -26.35
C ALA A 336 2.66 -10.08 -26.76
N LEU A 337 1.57 -10.85 -26.73
CA LEU A 337 1.55 -12.25 -27.15
C LEU A 337 1.80 -12.43 -28.65
N ALA A 338 1.36 -11.47 -29.48
CA ALA A 338 1.58 -11.50 -30.92
C ALA A 338 3.02 -11.13 -31.30
N ALA A 339 3.65 -10.23 -30.54
CA ALA A 339 5.03 -9.80 -30.74
C ALA A 339 6.07 -10.69 -30.04
N ALA A 340 5.63 -11.69 -29.27
CA ALA A 340 6.52 -12.59 -28.56
C ALA A 340 7.40 -13.41 -29.54
N PRO A 341 8.73 -13.47 -29.33
CA PRO A 341 9.64 -14.17 -30.23
C PRO A 341 9.60 -15.70 -30.10
N TRP A 342 8.88 -16.24 -29.10
CA TRP A 342 8.82 -17.67 -28.82
C TRP A 342 7.71 -18.37 -29.59
N SER A 343 7.92 -19.65 -29.93
CA SER A 343 6.88 -20.50 -30.51
C SER A 343 5.68 -20.62 -29.58
N ARG A 344 4.46 -20.47 -30.13
CA ARG A 344 3.19 -20.55 -29.37
C ARG A 344 2.99 -21.88 -28.65
N HIS A 345 3.64 -22.94 -29.12
CA HIS A 345 3.59 -24.27 -28.51
C HIS A 345 4.76 -24.53 -27.54
N GLY A 346 5.75 -23.63 -27.48
CA GLY A 346 6.92 -23.74 -26.62
C GLY A 346 6.62 -23.44 -25.15
N HIS A 347 7.49 -23.93 -24.27
CA HIS A 347 7.37 -23.76 -22.82
C HIS A 347 7.40 -22.29 -22.40
N THR A 348 8.37 -21.51 -22.89
CA THR A 348 8.52 -20.09 -22.54
C THR A 348 7.31 -19.25 -22.95
N TYR A 349 6.62 -19.60 -24.06
CA TYR A 349 5.37 -18.91 -24.44
C TYR A 349 4.23 -19.21 -23.46
N ARG A 350 4.11 -20.46 -22.97
CA ARG A 350 3.14 -20.81 -21.92
C ARG A 350 3.46 -20.09 -20.61
N ALA A 351 4.74 -20.02 -20.25
CA ALA A 351 5.20 -19.24 -19.10
C ALA A 351 4.83 -17.76 -19.25
N LEU A 352 5.03 -17.16 -20.44
CA LEU A 352 4.61 -15.78 -20.73
C LEU A 352 3.10 -15.57 -20.54
N VAL A 353 2.26 -16.49 -21.05
CA VAL A 353 0.80 -16.43 -20.85
C VAL A 353 0.46 -16.46 -19.36
N ASN A 354 1.08 -17.36 -18.59
CA ASN A 354 0.85 -17.47 -17.15
C ASN A 354 1.33 -16.22 -16.38
N VAL A 355 2.48 -15.65 -16.76
CA VAL A 355 3.00 -14.41 -16.19
C VAL A 355 2.03 -13.26 -16.45
N LEU A 356 1.53 -13.11 -17.69
CA LEU A 356 0.56 -12.07 -18.02
C LEU A 356 -0.75 -12.26 -17.25
N GLU A 357 -1.23 -13.50 -17.11
CA GLU A 357 -2.47 -13.82 -16.39
C GLU A 357 -2.33 -13.68 -14.87
N THR A 358 -1.13 -13.75 -14.30
CA THR A 358 -0.88 -13.53 -12.86
C THR A 358 -0.33 -12.13 -12.55
N TYR A 359 -0.07 -11.32 -13.58
CA TYR A 359 0.42 -9.96 -13.41
C TYR A 359 -0.61 -9.10 -12.66
N ALA A 360 -0.12 -8.19 -11.82
CA ALA A 360 -0.98 -7.26 -11.11
C ALA A 360 -1.77 -6.38 -12.11
N ARG A 361 -3.10 -6.44 -12.06
CA ARG A 361 -3.98 -5.76 -13.03
C ARG A 361 -3.80 -4.25 -13.03
N ASP A 362 -3.60 -3.66 -11.84
CA ASP A 362 -3.33 -2.23 -11.71
C ASP A 362 -2.01 -1.83 -12.39
N GLU A 363 -0.99 -2.68 -12.36
CA GLU A 363 0.27 -2.44 -13.08
C GLU A 363 0.14 -2.71 -14.59
N LEU A 364 -0.66 -3.67 -15.03
CA LEU A 364 -0.98 -3.90 -16.46
C LEU A 364 -1.66 -2.68 -17.10
N LEU A 365 -2.55 -2.02 -16.37
CA LEU A 365 -3.19 -0.79 -16.81
C LEU A 365 -2.18 0.35 -17.01
N LEU A 366 -1.18 0.45 -16.14
CA LEU A 366 -0.15 1.50 -16.17
C LEU A 366 1.03 1.20 -17.11
N THR A 367 1.27 -0.06 -17.45
CA THR A 367 2.43 -0.46 -18.28
C THR A 367 2.11 -0.29 -19.77
N PRO A 368 2.93 0.44 -20.54
CA PRO A 368 2.80 0.51 -22.00
C PRO A 368 2.97 -0.86 -22.66
N ALA A 369 2.34 -1.09 -23.81
CA ALA A 369 2.36 -2.39 -24.49
C ALA A 369 3.78 -2.87 -24.86
N GLU A 370 4.64 -1.95 -25.32
CA GLU A 370 6.04 -2.22 -25.66
C GLU A 370 6.87 -2.67 -24.46
N GLN A 371 6.68 -2.01 -23.30
CA GLN A 371 7.38 -2.35 -22.07
C GLN A 371 6.83 -3.65 -21.45
N LEU A 372 5.54 -3.93 -21.66
CA LEU A 372 4.88 -5.12 -21.12
C LEU A 372 5.52 -6.42 -21.62
N LEU A 373 5.81 -6.53 -22.93
CA LEU A 373 6.45 -7.72 -23.47
C LEU A 373 7.85 -7.91 -22.88
N ARG A 374 8.64 -6.84 -22.76
CA ARG A 374 9.97 -6.90 -22.12
C ARG A 374 9.88 -7.46 -20.71
N PHE A 375 8.98 -6.91 -19.89
CA PHE A 375 8.88 -7.26 -18.47
C PHE A 375 8.34 -8.68 -18.30
N ALA A 376 7.22 -8.99 -18.95
CA ALA A 376 6.60 -10.30 -18.86
C ALA A 376 7.47 -11.41 -19.49
N GLY A 377 8.22 -11.07 -20.55
CA GLY A 377 9.18 -11.97 -21.17
C GLY A 377 10.35 -12.34 -20.25
N ILE A 378 10.97 -11.35 -19.61
CA ILE A 378 12.04 -11.60 -18.62
C ILE A 378 11.50 -12.43 -17.45
N MET A 379 10.32 -12.09 -16.93
CA MET A 379 9.67 -12.88 -15.88
C MET A 379 9.40 -14.33 -16.29
N ALA A 380 9.01 -14.57 -17.55
CA ALA A 380 8.76 -15.91 -18.07
C ALA A 380 10.05 -16.74 -18.18
N GLN A 381 11.15 -16.13 -18.62
CA GLN A 381 12.46 -16.77 -18.69
C GLN A 381 12.99 -17.12 -17.30
N VAL A 382 12.89 -16.18 -16.35
CA VAL A 382 13.37 -16.35 -14.96
C VAL A 382 12.53 -17.39 -14.21
N GLN A 383 11.30 -17.66 -14.64
CA GLN A 383 10.51 -18.75 -14.07
C GLN A 383 11.03 -20.13 -14.48
N GLU A 384 11.65 -20.25 -15.66
CA GLU A 384 12.28 -21.49 -16.14
C GLU A 384 13.69 -21.68 -15.56
N ASP A 385 14.42 -20.58 -15.34
CA ASP A 385 15.74 -20.56 -14.71
C ASP A 385 15.79 -19.48 -13.61
N PRO A 386 15.47 -19.82 -12.35
CA PRO A 386 15.41 -18.85 -11.26
C PRO A 386 16.77 -18.21 -10.96
N HIS A 387 16.91 -16.94 -11.30
CA HIS A 387 18.06 -16.11 -10.95
C HIS A 387 17.64 -14.67 -10.64
N PRO A 388 18.42 -13.92 -9.83
CA PRO A 388 18.08 -12.55 -9.49
C PRO A 388 17.92 -11.66 -10.73
N ARG A 389 16.84 -10.88 -10.80
CA ARG A 389 16.60 -9.85 -11.82
C ARG A 389 15.90 -8.64 -11.24
N LEU A 390 16.18 -7.47 -11.79
CA LEU A 390 15.55 -6.20 -11.44
C LEU A 390 15.01 -5.53 -12.70
N LEU A 391 13.74 -5.13 -12.66
CA LEU A 391 13.11 -4.33 -13.71
C LEU A 391 12.57 -3.04 -13.11
N LEU A 392 12.91 -1.90 -13.71
CA LEU A 392 12.49 -0.58 -13.25
C LEU A 392 11.53 0.07 -14.24
N ARG A 393 10.45 0.62 -13.72
CA ARG A 393 9.49 1.46 -14.44
C ARG A 393 9.36 2.80 -13.71
N PRO A 394 10.18 3.80 -14.07
CA PRO A 394 10.02 5.16 -13.58
C PRO A 394 8.73 5.77 -14.17
N SER A 395 8.00 6.54 -13.35
CA SER A 395 6.83 7.32 -13.77
C SER A 395 6.89 8.71 -13.15
N ALA A 396 7.36 9.69 -13.95
CA ALA A 396 7.46 11.08 -13.52
C ALA A 396 6.10 11.64 -13.07
N ARG A 397 5.04 11.26 -13.78
CA ARG A 397 3.66 11.65 -13.49
C ARG A 397 3.17 11.16 -12.13
N GLU A 398 3.50 9.91 -11.79
CA GLU A 398 3.14 9.35 -10.48
C GLU A 398 4.14 9.75 -9.39
N GLN A 399 5.25 10.41 -9.75
CA GLN A 399 6.40 10.65 -8.88
C GLN A 399 6.87 9.35 -8.18
N THR A 400 6.83 8.24 -8.93
CA THR A 400 7.18 6.91 -8.41
C THR A 400 8.11 6.13 -9.33
N VAL A 401 8.86 5.21 -8.73
CA VAL A 401 9.58 4.15 -9.44
C VAL A 401 8.98 2.82 -9.01
N SER A 402 8.45 2.07 -9.98
CA SER A 402 8.02 0.69 -9.74
C SER A 402 9.19 -0.24 -10.04
N ALA A 403 9.61 -1.03 -9.06
CA ALA A 403 10.69 -2.00 -9.16
C ALA A 403 10.14 -3.42 -9.00
N PHE A 404 10.37 -4.27 -10.00
CA PHE A 404 10.05 -5.69 -9.98
C PHE A 404 11.34 -6.46 -9.74
N VAL A 405 11.44 -7.08 -8.58
CA VAL A 405 12.60 -7.87 -8.14
C VAL A 405 12.20 -9.34 -8.18
N LEU A 406 12.91 -10.11 -9.00
CA LEU A 406 12.73 -11.56 -9.14
C LEU A 406 13.89 -12.22 -8.40
N LEU A 407 13.61 -13.17 -7.51
CA LEU A 407 14.62 -13.88 -6.72
C LEU A 407 14.25 -15.35 -6.59
N PRO A 408 15.23 -16.28 -6.61
CA PRO A 408 14.99 -17.64 -6.15
C PRO A 408 14.36 -17.64 -4.76
N LEU A 409 13.35 -18.49 -4.54
CA LEU A 409 12.59 -18.52 -3.28
C LEU A 409 13.50 -18.83 -2.08
N SER A 410 14.53 -19.67 -2.29
CA SER A 410 15.58 -19.98 -1.31
C SER A 410 16.39 -18.75 -0.86
N LYS A 411 16.53 -17.73 -1.71
CA LYS A 411 17.24 -16.47 -1.43
C LYS A 411 16.32 -15.40 -0.83
N ASN A 412 15.00 -15.62 -0.79
CA ASN A 412 14.04 -14.65 -0.26
C ASN A 412 13.90 -14.76 1.26
N SER A 413 14.45 -13.78 1.98
CA SER A 413 14.26 -13.62 3.42
C SER A 413 13.82 -12.20 3.78
N THR A 414 13.27 -12.02 4.98
CA THR A 414 12.91 -10.69 5.51
C THR A 414 14.12 -9.75 5.56
N ALA A 415 15.31 -10.29 5.88
CA ALA A 415 16.55 -9.52 5.92
C ALA A 415 17.00 -9.08 4.52
N VAL A 416 16.97 -9.98 3.53
CA VAL A 416 17.27 -9.65 2.13
C VAL A 416 16.28 -8.63 1.60
N ARG A 417 14.98 -8.83 1.83
CA ARG A 417 13.93 -7.86 1.44
C ARG A 417 14.21 -6.47 2.00
N ALA A 418 14.58 -6.36 3.28
CA ALA A 418 14.88 -5.07 3.91
C ALA A 418 16.10 -4.39 3.28
N LYS A 419 17.15 -5.15 2.95
CA LYS A 419 18.35 -4.65 2.24
C LYS A 419 18.01 -4.16 0.84
N VAL A 420 17.23 -4.94 0.07
CA VAL A 420 16.77 -4.57 -1.28
C VAL A 420 15.92 -3.30 -1.22
N GLN A 421 14.95 -3.23 -0.31
CA GLN A 421 14.12 -2.03 -0.14
C GLN A 421 14.97 -0.80 0.16
N LYS A 422 15.96 -0.92 1.06
CA LYS A 422 16.88 0.17 1.38
C LYS A 422 17.69 0.60 0.15
N MET A 423 18.30 -0.33 -0.57
CA MET A 423 19.07 -0.06 -1.80
C MET A 423 18.23 0.70 -2.83
N LEU A 424 16.98 0.26 -3.08
CA LEU A 424 16.08 0.92 -4.01
C LEU A 424 15.65 2.32 -3.53
N MET A 425 15.38 2.46 -2.23
CA MET A 425 15.01 3.76 -1.62
C MET A 425 16.16 4.76 -1.72
N ASP A 426 17.38 4.36 -1.38
CA ASP A 426 18.56 5.22 -1.42
C ASP A 426 18.85 5.65 -2.87
N ALA A 427 18.85 4.70 -3.81
CA ALA A 427 19.10 4.98 -5.23
C ALA A 427 18.05 5.91 -5.88
N CYS A 428 16.78 5.81 -5.46
CA CYS A 428 15.70 6.62 -6.02
C CYS A 428 15.44 7.92 -5.23
N HIS A 429 16.24 8.22 -4.19
CA HIS A 429 15.96 9.29 -3.23
C HIS A 429 14.52 9.24 -2.68
N GLY A 430 14.08 8.01 -2.37
CA GLY A 430 12.72 7.71 -1.96
C GLY A 430 12.42 8.15 -0.53
N TYR A 431 11.19 8.62 -0.28
CA TYR A 431 10.71 8.97 1.07
C TYR A 431 9.67 7.98 1.61
N ASP A 432 9.07 7.16 0.76
CA ASP A 432 8.15 6.09 1.14
C ASP A 432 8.16 4.95 0.12
N CYS A 433 7.82 3.73 0.56
CA CYS A 433 7.81 2.53 -0.26
C CYS A 433 6.59 1.66 0.04
N ASP A 434 5.82 1.29 -1.00
CA ASP A 434 4.89 0.17 -0.89
C ASP A 434 5.58 -1.11 -1.33
N PHE A 435 5.31 -2.20 -0.62
CA PHE A 435 5.83 -3.52 -0.91
C PHE A 435 4.69 -4.53 -1.09
N ARG A 436 4.81 -5.39 -2.10
CA ARG A 436 3.97 -6.58 -2.28
C ARG A 436 4.88 -7.75 -2.65
N ALA A 437 4.59 -8.93 -2.12
CA ALA A 437 5.22 -10.17 -2.54
C ALA A 437 4.17 -11.08 -3.15
N ASP A 438 4.52 -11.68 -4.28
CA ASP A 438 3.83 -12.82 -4.83
C ASP A 438 4.77 -14.03 -4.73
N LEU A 439 4.36 -14.95 -3.85
CA LEU A 439 5.05 -16.19 -3.52
C LEU A 439 4.16 -17.35 -3.94
N ASN A 440 3.90 -17.49 -5.25
CA ASN A 440 3.16 -18.64 -5.75
C ASN A 440 3.91 -19.94 -5.43
N GLY A 441 3.29 -20.80 -4.63
CA GLY A 441 3.92 -21.99 -4.04
C GLY A 441 4.38 -23.06 -5.02
N ASP A 442 3.89 -23.04 -6.26
CA ASP A 442 4.27 -24.00 -7.31
C ASP A 442 5.56 -23.61 -8.05
N ASN A 443 6.09 -22.40 -7.80
CA ASN A 443 7.29 -21.88 -8.45
C ASN A 443 8.38 -21.60 -7.41
N GLU A 444 9.63 -21.97 -7.73
CA GLU A 444 10.83 -21.63 -6.93
C GLU A 444 11.25 -20.15 -7.06
N LEU A 445 10.31 -19.26 -7.44
CA LEU A 445 10.58 -17.85 -7.74
C LEU A 445 9.71 -16.93 -6.87
N ALA A 446 10.36 -16.08 -6.08
CA ALA A 446 9.74 -14.96 -5.39
C ALA A 446 9.66 -13.74 -6.32
N ARG A 447 8.45 -13.20 -6.51
CA ARG A 447 8.21 -11.96 -7.24
C ARG A 447 7.92 -10.84 -6.25
N LEU A 448 8.88 -9.94 -6.08
CA LEU A 448 8.79 -8.82 -5.16
C LEU A 448 8.52 -7.53 -5.95
N PHE A 449 7.51 -6.78 -5.52
CA PHE A 449 7.13 -5.51 -6.11
C PHE A 449 7.33 -4.39 -5.10
N PHE A 450 8.15 -3.40 -5.47
CA PHE A 450 8.36 -2.18 -4.70
C PHE A 450 7.88 -0.98 -5.49
N ARG A 451 7.04 -0.13 -4.89
CA ARG A 451 6.72 1.19 -5.45
C ARG A 451 7.36 2.25 -4.56
N ILE A 452 8.44 2.83 -5.05
CA ILE A 452 9.19 3.89 -4.38
C ILE A 452 8.61 5.24 -4.77
N ARG A 453 8.36 6.11 -3.79
CA ARG A 453 7.90 7.50 -4.01
C ARG A 453 9.04 8.48 -3.84
N THR A 454 9.19 9.41 -4.78
CA THR A 454 10.31 10.37 -4.78
C THR A 454 9.90 11.73 -5.34
N HIS A 455 10.40 12.80 -4.74
CA HIS A 455 10.25 14.16 -5.25
C HIS A 455 11.35 14.55 -6.26
N HIS A 456 12.34 13.68 -6.48
CA HIS A 456 13.50 13.95 -7.32
C HIS A 456 13.23 13.51 -8.75
N TRP A 457 13.21 14.46 -9.69
CA TRP A 457 13.07 14.21 -11.13
C TRP A 457 13.89 15.23 -11.94
N PRO A 458 14.52 14.83 -13.07
CA PRO A 458 14.62 13.46 -13.58
C PRO A 458 15.49 12.56 -12.69
N LEU A 459 15.16 11.27 -12.64
CA LEU A 459 15.94 10.26 -11.93
C LEU A 459 17.09 9.76 -12.81
N SER A 460 18.30 9.72 -12.26
CA SER A 460 19.46 9.10 -12.89
C SER A 460 19.77 7.79 -12.18
N VAL A 461 19.04 6.73 -12.53
CA VAL A 461 19.21 5.39 -11.95
C VAL A 461 19.48 4.39 -13.06
N SER A 462 20.55 3.62 -12.93
CA SER A 462 20.88 2.52 -13.84
C SER A 462 20.24 1.22 -13.35
N GLU A 463 19.31 0.67 -14.14
CA GLU A 463 18.69 -0.64 -13.86
C GLU A 463 19.76 -1.74 -13.72
N LYS A 464 20.80 -1.69 -14.57
CA LYS A 464 21.90 -2.65 -14.56
C LYS A 464 22.74 -2.57 -13.27
N GLU A 465 23.14 -1.39 -12.86
CA GLU A 465 23.96 -1.23 -11.64
C GLU A 465 23.22 -1.69 -10.39
N LEU A 466 21.91 -1.44 -10.33
CA LEU A 466 21.08 -1.93 -9.21
C LEU A 466 20.83 -3.44 -9.29
N GLU A 467 20.73 -4.01 -10.49
CA GLU A 467 20.68 -5.46 -10.69
C GLU A 467 21.99 -6.13 -10.24
N ASP A 468 23.15 -5.57 -10.60
CA ASP A 468 24.46 -6.07 -10.16
C ASP A 468 24.58 -6.01 -8.62
N GLN A 469 24.11 -4.93 -7.99
CA GLN A 469 24.02 -4.83 -6.53
C GLN A 469 23.07 -5.86 -5.92
N LEU A 470 21.90 -6.09 -6.55
CA LEU A 470 20.93 -7.10 -6.13
C LEU A 470 21.54 -8.51 -6.17
N ILE A 471 22.26 -8.84 -7.24
CA ILE A 471 22.98 -10.11 -7.37
C ILE A 471 23.99 -10.22 -6.23
N ALA A 472 24.90 -9.25 -6.08
CA ALA A 472 25.96 -9.28 -5.07
C ALA A 472 25.45 -9.44 -3.61
N MET A 473 24.27 -8.88 -3.29
CA MET A 473 23.66 -8.99 -1.96
C MET A 473 22.87 -10.28 -1.73
N THR A 474 22.48 -10.98 -2.80
CA THR A 474 21.71 -12.24 -2.73
C THR A 474 22.59 -13.46 -2.99
N THR A 475 23.79 -13.29 -3.54
CA THR A 475 24.81 -14.34 -3.65
C THR A 475 25.33 -14.72 -2.27
N GLY A 476 25.17 -15.99 -1.91
CA GLY A 476 25.66 -16.56 -0.65
C GLY A 476 27.18 -16.69 -0.61
N TRP A 477 27.74 -16.86 0.59
CA TRP A 477 29.19 -17.04 0.76
C TRP A 477 29.73 -18.24 -0.04
N GLU A 478 29.00 -19.36 0.00
CA GLU A 478 29.29 -20.59 -0.73
C GLU A 478 29.39 -20.39 -2.24
N GLU A 479 28.41 -19.67 -2.81
CA GLU A 479 28.38 -19.35 -4.24
C GLU A 479 29.54 -18.42 -4.62
N LYS A 480 29.88 -17.45 -3.75
CA LYS A 480 31.07 -16.59 -3.94
C LYS A 480 32.37 -17.39 -3.89
N LEU A 481 32.49 -18.35 -2.98
CA LEU A 481 33.66 -19.23 -2.88
C LEU A 481 33.81 -20.07 -4.14
N ARG A 482 32.73 -20.69 -4.62
CA ARG A 482 32.74 -21.47 -5.87
C ARG A 482 33.21 -20.62 -7.05
N THR A 483 32.61 -19.45 -7.26
CA THR A 483 33.01 -18.55 -8.35
C THR A 483 34.49 -18.14 -8.22
N ALA A 484 34.95 -17.81 -7.02
CA ALA A 484 36.35 -17.43 -6.80
C ALA A 484 37.34 -18.58 -7.05
N LEU A 485 36.96 -19.83 -6.74
CA LEU A 485 37.74 -21.02 -7.08
C LEU A 485 37.82 -21.25 -8.59
N GLU A 486 36.69 -21.13 -9.29
CA GLU A 486 36.62 -21.25 -10.75
C GLU A 486 37.41 -20.15 -11.47
N GLU A 487 37.36 -18.91 -10.99
CA GLU A 487 38.12 -17.78 -11.54
C GLU A 487 39.64 -17.97 -11.37
N ARG A 488 40.09 -18.53 -10.24
CA ARG A 488 41.53 -18.73 -9.95
C ARG A 488 42.11 -19.97 -10.62
N PHE A 489 41.39 -21.09 -10.61
CA PHE A 489 41.92 -22.40 -10.98
C PHE A 489 41.32 -22.95 -12.29
N GLY A 490 40.37 -22.24 -12.90
CA GLY A 490 39.61 -22.68 -14.06
C GLY A 490 38.44 -23.59 -13.68
N LEU A 491 37.48 -23.75 -14.61
CA LEU A 491 36.20 -24.44 -14.35
C LEU A 491 36.36 -25.85 -13.76
N ALA A 492 37.22 -26.68 -14.33
CA ALA A 492 37.31 -28.09 -13.94
C ALA A 492 37.94 -28.29 -12.55
N LEU A 493 39.06 -27.60 -12.28
CA LEU A 493 39.75 -27.70 -10.98
C LEU A 493 39.04 -26.90 -9.89
N GLY A 494 38.45 -25.74 -10.25
CA GLY A 494 37.64 -24.95 -9.34
C GLY A 494 36.42 -25.73 -8.81
N GLU A 495 35.73 -26.47 -9.68
CA GLU A 495 34.61 -27.34 -9.27
C GLU A 495 35.05 -28.47 -8.32
N ASP A 496 36.17 -29.14 -8.61
CA ASP A 496 36.70 -30.19 -7.74
C ASP A 496 37.09 -29.64 -6.35
N LEU A 497 37.75 -28.48 -6.31
CA LEU A 497 38.08 -27.81 -5.04
C LEU A 497 36.81 -27.36 -4.29
N TRP A 498 35.80 -26.86 -5.00
CA TRP A 498 34.53 -26.49 -4.40
C TRP A 498 33.85 -27.70 -3.75
N VAL A 499 33.72 -28.83 -4.46
CA VAL A 499 33.08 -30.04 -3.94
C VAL A 499 33.77 -30.54 -2.67
N ARG A 500 35.10 -30.45 -2.60
CA ARG A 500 35.90 -30.88 -1.42
C ARG A 500 35.80 -29.92 -0.23
N HIS A 501 35.60 -28.63 -0.49
CA HIS A 501 35.70 -27.58 0.53
C HIS A 501 34.42 -26.77 0.76
N LYS A 502 33.28 -27.14 0.16
CA LYS A 502 31.99 -26.44 0.33
C LYS A 502 31.52 -26.28 1.78
N ASP A 503 31.90 -27.23 2.64
CA ASP A 503 31.56 -27.26 4.06
C ASP A 503 32.66 -26.61 4.93
N MET A 504 33.65 -25.95 4.32
CA MET A 504 34.73 -25.27 5.04
C MET A 504 34.22 -24.05 5.81
N GLY A 505 34.79 -23.86 7.00
CA GLY A 505 34.55 -22.72 7.87
C GLY A 505 33.20 -22.78 8.58
N ASP A 506 33.21 -22.56 9.89
CA ASP A 506 31.98 -22.39 10.66
C ASP A 506 31.30 -21.04 10.32
N ALA A 507 30.15 -20.79 10.94
CA ALA A 507 29.42 -19.54 10.72
C ALA A 507 30.25 -18.29 11.10
N ALA A 508 31.17 -18.40 12.07
CA ALA A 508 32.01 -17.30 12.50
C ALA A 508 33.09 -16.99 11.45
N TYR A 509 33.74 -18.02 10.90
CA TYR A 509 34.71 -17.88 9.80
C TYR A 509 34.03 -17.27 8.56
N ARG A 510 32.91 -17.83 8.13
CA ARG A 510 32.16 -17.33 6.94
C ARG A 510 31.66 -15.89 7.11
N ALA A 511 31.48 -15.43 8.34
CA ALA A 511 31.09 -14.04 8.63
C ALA A 511 32.24 -13.03 8.51
N HIS A 512 33.51 -13.47 8.65
CA HIS A 512 34.68 -12.58 8.69
C HIS A 512 35.65 -12.79 7.53
N THR A 513 35.51 -13.86 6.76
CA THR A 513 36.42 -14.19 5.66
C THR A 513 35.72 -14.01 4.32
N THR A 514 36.34 -13.27 3.40
CA THR A 514 35.89 -13.12 2.02
C THR A 514 36.10 -14.40 1.21
N ALA A 515 35.43 -14.52 0.06
CA ALA A 515 35.64 -15.68 -0.82
C ALA A 515 37.09 -15.78 -1.31
N GLN A 516 37.72 -14.66 -1.63
CA GLN A 516 39.11 -14.60 -2.08
C GLN A 516 40.09 -15.08 -0.99
N GLU A 517 39.89 -14.64 0.25
CA GLU A 517 40.69 -15.11 1.40
C GLU A 517 40.48 -16.60 1.65
N ALA A 518 39.24 -17.09 1.55
CA ALA A 518 38.96 -18.52 1.68
C ALA A 518 39.61 -19.36 0.56
N VAL A 519 39.67 -18.83 -0.67
CA VAL A 519 40.42 -19.45 -1.77
C VAL A 519 41.92 -19.51 -1.45
N GLU A 520 42.50 -18.46 -0.86
CA GLU A 520 43.90 -18.50 -0.40
C GLU A 520 44.12 -19.54 0.70
N ASP A 521 43.19 -19.65 1.64
CA ASP A 521 43.26 -20.65 2.71
C ASP A 521 43.17 -22.08 2.14
N ILE A 522 42.30 -22.33 1.15
CA ILE A 522 42.22 -23.62 0.45
C ILE A 522 43.53 -23.92 -0.29
N ASP A 523 44.12 -22.95 -0.98
CA ASP A 523 45.39 -23.13 -1.69
C ASP A 523 46.54 -23.45 -0.72
N ARG A 524 46.57 -22.78 0.43
CA ARG A 524 47.52 -23.09 1.52
C ARG A 524 47.30 -24.48 2.10
N LEU A 525 46.04 -24.89 2.32
CA LEU A 525 45.72 -26.24 2.80
C LEU A 525 46.14 -27.32 1.80
N ALA A 526 45.89 -27.11 0.51
CA ALA A 526 46.27 -28.02 -0.56
C ALA A 526 47.80 -28.17 -0.67
N THR A 527 48.54 -27.07 -0.55
CA THR A 527 50.01 -27.08 -0.57
C THR A 527 50.62 -27.71 0.70
N THR A 528 50.01 -27.52 1.87
CA THR A 528 50.45 -28.16 3.13
C THR A 528 50.15 -29.67 3.18
N MET A 529 49.03 -30.14 2.62
CA MET A 529 48.73 -31.58 2.55
C MET A 529 49.57 -32.32 1.48
N GLY A 530 50.09 -31.61 0.47
CA GLY A 530 51.04 -32.11 -0.51
C GLY A 530 52.52 -32.05 -0.09
N GLY A 531 52.83 -31.38 1.03
CA GLY A 531 54.20 -31.20 1.52
C GLY A 531 54.22 -30.68 2.95
N SER A 532 54.71 -31.51 3.87
CA SER A 532 54.84 -31.21 5.30
C SER A 532 55.43 -29.82 5.59
N ARG A 533 54.59 -28.88 6.05
CA ARG A 533 54.99 -27.71 6.86
C ARG A 533 53.79 -27.00 7.51
N ALA A 534 53.96 -26.65 8.78
CA ALA A 534 52.96 -26.24 9.76
C ALA A 534 52.24 -24.90 9.49
N PHE A 535 51.04 -24.79 10.07
CA PHE A 535 50.12 -23.65 10.06
C PHE A 535 50.70 -22.36 10.68
N GLY A 536 50.37 -21.22 10.07
CA GLY A 536 50.43 -19.89 10.69
C GLY A 536 49.07 -19.21 10.56
N VAL A 537 48.27 -19.23 11.63
CA VAL A 537 47.01 -18.48 11.73
C VAL A 537 47.36 -17.02 12.02
N TYR A 538 47.03 -16.11 11.09
CA TYR A 538 47.00 -14.68 11.39
C TYR A 538 45.55 -14.23 11.56
N GLY A 539 45.10 -14.21 12.81
CA GLY A 539 43.93 -13.45 13.26
C GLY A 539 44.34 -12.57 14.42
N GLN A 540 44.38 -11.25 14.22
CA GLN A 540 44.44 -10.32 15.35
C GLN A 540 43.09 -10.31 16.06
N ALA A 541 42.92 -11.19 17.04
CA ALA A 541 41.97 -11.01 18.12
C ALA A 541 42.49 -11.76 19.36
N GLN A 542 42.58 -11.04 20.46
CA GLN A 542 43.07 -11.57 21.74
C GLN A 542 42.22 -12.76 22.21
N GLY A 543 42.89 -13.90 22.35
CA GLY A 543 42.62 -14.91 23.38
C GLY A 543 41.36 -15.76 23.21
N SER A 544 41.48 -16.90 22.55
CA SER A 544 41.24 -18.24 23.11
C SER A 544 41.35 -19.32 22.03
N CYS A 545 42.19 -20.34 22.28
CA CYS A 545 42.47 -21.44 21.36
C CYS A 545 41.29 -22.43 21.31
N LEU A 546 40.90 -22.85 20.10
CA LEU A 546 40.12 -24.06 19.86
C LEU A 546 41.07 -25.14 19.32
N HIS A 547 41.14 -26.26 20.03
CA HIS A 547 41.77 -27.49 19.54
C HIS A 547 40.82 -28.20 18.57
N LEU A 548 41.38 -28.71 17.47
CA LEU A 548 40.72 -29.54 16.46
C LEU A 548 40.18 -30.86 17.02
#